data_AF-A0A8T1T4H0-F1
#
_entry.id   AF-A0A8T1T4H0-F1
#
_cell.length_a   1.000
_cell.length_b   1.000
_cell.length_c   1.000
_cell.angle_alpha   90.00
_cell.angle_beta   90.00
_cell.angle_gamma   90.00
#
_symmetry.space_group_name_H-M   'P 1'
#
loop_
_entity.id
_entity.type
_entity.pdbx_description
1 polymer ?
#
loop_
_entity_poly.entity_id
_entity_poly.type
_entity_poly.pdbx_seq_one_letter_code
_entity_poly.pdbx_strand_id
1 'polypeptide(L)'
;MRYFAELHIVHYNSGNYSSFEAAKDKLNGLAVLAFLYVDGNFENTYYSEFISNLAKIRFAGQSTKLSSLDVQAMLPENLSHFYRYQGSLTTPPCSESVIWTVFDSPIILSHTQIKLLENTLLDWQNTTLRNDYRHAQPLNDRVVESSFKAKGTKELCLPEELSSKLEQIQTQLQEMKKHLLAGVGLTGLKSSAFPAFYFPAENIASYVAVQPLRDMKLQAFTLCFWIQAQNRGSQTILAYCTQERDNELVVTVGSAVGLWVGGRFVEFPLPHKSEEWLHYCVAWASHSGAANL
;
A
#
# COMPACT_ATOMS: atom_id res chain seq x y z
N MET A 1 14.95 -10.44 -6.94
CA MET A 1 14.02 -9.41 -6.42
C MET A 1 14.20 -9.38 -4.91
N ARG A 2 14.24 -8.22 -4.28
CA ARG A 2 14.53 -8.08 -2.85
C ARG A 2 13.43 -7.25 -2.20
N TYR A 3 12.89 -7.74 -1.10
CA TYR A 3 11.84 -7.09 -0.32
C TYR A 3 12.45 -6.05 0.64
N PHE A 4 11.64 -5.12 1.13
CA PHE A 4 12.10 -4.02 1.98
C PHE A 4 12.53 -4.51 3.37
N ALA A 5 11.76 -5.43 3.95
CA ALA A 5 12.02 -6.02 5.26
C ALA A 5 11.40 -7.42 5.35
N GLU A 6 11.67 -8.12 6.45
CA GLU A 6 11.12 -9.45 6.73
C GLU A 6 10.79 -9.58 8.23
N LEU A 7 9.63 -10.13 8.55
CA LEU A 7 9.20 -10.46 9.92
C LEU A 7 9.53 -11.92 10.22
N HIS A 8 10.20 -12.19 11.34
CA HIS A 8 10.39 -13.54 11.86
C HIS A 8 9.62 -13.74 13.16
N ILE A 9 8.68 -14.70 13.18
CA ILE A 9 8.03 -15.17 14.39
C ILE A 9 8.65 -16.52 14.77
N VAL A 10 9.40 -16.51 15.87
CA VAL A 10 10.22 -17.64 16.31
C VAL A 10 9.48 -18.49 17.33
N HIS A 11 9.38 -19.79 17.07
CA HIS A 11 8.80 -20.79 17.94
C HIS A 11 9.85 -21.83 18.32
N TYR A 12 9.69 -22.48 19.47
CA TYR A 12 10.48 -23.65 19.86
C TYR A 12 9.58 -24.87 20.05
N ASN A 13 10.14 -26.06 19.85
CA ASN A 13 9.45 -27.32 20.00
C ASN A 13 9.27 -27.68 21.49
N SER A 14 8.15 -27.24 22.07
CA SER A 14 7.80 -27.51 23.47
C SER A 14 7.44 -28.97 23.76
N GLY A 15 7.17 -29.79 22.73
CA GLY A 15 6.94 -31.22 22.88
C GLY A 15 8.20 -31.99 23.27
N ASN A 16 9.37 -31.51 22.83
CA ASN A 16 10.65 -32.17 23.05
C ASN A 16 11.60 -31.40 23.99
N TYR A 17 11.36 -30.10 24.20
CA TYR A 17 12.27 -29.24 24.97
C TYR A 17 11.49 -28.35 25.95
N SER A 18 12.04 -28.16 27.14
CA SER A 18 11.40 -27.38 28.21
C SER A 18 11.52 -25.86 28.04
N SER A 19 12.39 -25.39 27.14
CA SER A 19 12.61 -23.96 26.89
C SER A 19 13.22 -23.71 25.52
N PHE A 20 13.14 -22.45 25.07
CA PHE A 20 13.84 -21.98 23.88
C PHE A 20 15.35 -22.27 23.95
N GLU A 21 15.98 -21.98 25.09
CA GLU A 21 17.42 -22.18 25.29
C GLU A 21 17.85 -23.64 25.15
N ALA A 22 17.02 -24.58 25.58
CA ALA A 22 17.27 -26.01 25.44
C ALA A 22 17.10 -26.51 24.00
N ALA A 23 16.31 -25.79 23.18
CA ALA A 23 15.96 -26.18 21.82
C ALA A 23 16.83 -25.51 20.75
N LYS A 24 17.38 -24.31 21.01
CA LYS A 24 17.94 -23.42 19.98
C LYS A 24 19.08 -23.99 19.14
N ASP A 25 19.77 -25.01 19.63
CA ASP A 25 20.91 -25.67 18.97
C ASP A 25 20.61 -27.13 18.60
N LYS A 26 19.36 -27.57 18.76
CA LYS A 26 18.93 -28.94 18.48
C LYS A 26 18.25 -29.05 17.13
N LEU A 27 18.46 -30.17 16.45
CA LEU A 27 17.80 -30.45 15.18
C LEU A 27 16.27 -30.39 15.37
N ASN A 28 15.58 -29.64 14.52
CA ASN A 28 14.13 -29.37 14.62
C ASN A 28 13.70 -28.78 15.98
N GLY A 29 14.62 -28.12 16.68
CA GLY A 29 14.34 -27.45 17.94
C GLY A 29 13.53 -26.17 17.75
N LEU A 30 13.67 -25.51 16.61
CA LEU A 30 13.01 -24.24 16.31
C LEU A 30 12.17 -24.32 15.04
N ALA A 31 11.11 -23.51 14.99
CA ALA A 31 10.34 -23.23 13.78
C ALA A 31 10.18 -21.72 13.62
N VAL A 32 10.51 -21.19 12.45
CA VAL A 32 10.37 -19.77 12.13
C VAL A 32 9.31 -19.57 11.07
N LEU A 33 8.34 -18.70 11.36
CA LEU A 33 7.39 -18.18 10.38
C LEU A 33 7.93 -16.85 9.86
N ALA A 34 8.10 -16.75 8.54
CA ALA A 34 8.73 -15.62 7.88
C ALA A 34 7.77 -14.96 6.90
N PHE A 35 7.62 -13.65 7.02
CA PHE A 35 6.73 -12.84 6.18
C PHE A 35 7.49 -11.68 5.58
N LEU A 36 7.34 -11.48 4.28
CA LEU A 36 8.06 -10.44 3.54
C LEU A 36 7.22 -9.15 3.54
N TYR A 37 7.87 -8.01 3.76
CA TYR A 37 7.22 -6.71 3.67
C TYR A 37 7.35 -6.10 2.27
N VAL A 38 6.24 -5.58 1.76
CA VAL A 38 6.19 -4.75 0.53
C VAL A 38 5.62 -3.38 0.84
N ASP A 39 5.94 -2.41 -0.02
CA ASP A 39 5.37 -1.09 0.05
C ASP A 39 3.92 -1.07 -0.45
N GLY A 40 3.13 -0.18 0.17
CA GLY A 40 1.77 0.10 -0.19
C GLY A 40 1.44 1.58 -0.05
N ASN A 41 0.31 1.96 -0.64
CA ASN A 41 -0.16 3.34 -0.64
C ASN A 41 -0.84 3.75 0.68
N PHE A 42 -1.31 2.77 1.46
CA PHE A 42 -2.11 3.00 2.66
C PHE A 42 -1.41 2.51 3.91
N GLU A 43 -1.66 3.21 5.02
CA GLU A 43 -1.18 2.79 6.33
C GLU A 43 -1.82 1.46 6.74
N ASN A 44 -1.00 0.52 7.21
CA ASN A 44 -1.48 -0.67 7.86
C ASN A 44 -1.75 -0.36 9.33
N THR A 45 -3.03 -0.23 9.70
CA THR A 45 -3.45 0.20 11.04
C THR A 45 -3.09 -0.80 12.14
N TYR A 46 -2.94 -2.08 11.81
CA TYR A 46 -2.48 -3.11 12.75
C TYR A 46 -1.02 -2.92 13.16
N TYR A 47 -0.24 -2.17 12.36
CA TYR A 47 1.15 -1.84 12.63
C TYR A 47 1.35 -0.46 13.28
N SER A 48 0.33 0.40 13.33
CA SER A 48 0.49 1.80 13.77
C SER A 48 1.02 1.93 15.20
N GLU A 49 0.51 1.13 16.15
CA GLU A 49 1.02 1.14 17.53
C GLU A 49 2.48 0.65 17.59
N PHE A 50 2.79 -0.44 16.89
CA PHE A 50 4.15 -0.97 16.83
C PHE A 50 5.14 0.06 16.26
N ILE A 51 4.83 0.63 15.09
CA ILE A 51 5.70 1.60 14.40
C ILE A 51 5.86 2.88 15.21
N SER A 52 4.79 3.43 15.80
CA SER A 52 4.87 4.65 16.62
C SER A 52 5.70 4.47 17.89
N ASN A 53 5.75 3.26 18.45
CA ASN A 53 6.55 2.97 19.64
C ASN A 53 8.06 2.85 19.35
N LEU A 54 8.49 2.71 18.08
CA LEU A 54 9.92 2.71 17.72
C LEU A 54 10.65 3.96 18.22
N ALA A 55 9.98 5.12 18.18
CA ALA A 55 10.56 6.39 18.64
C ALA A 55 10.88 6.40 20.15
N LYS A 56 10.20 5.55 20.95
CA LYS A 56 10.45 5.43 22.40
C LYS A 56 11.63 4.52 22.74
N ILE A 57 12.11 3.74 21.77
CA ILE A 57 13.22 2.79 21.92
C ILE A 57 14.33 3.05 20.91
N ARG A 58 14.56 4.33 20.60
CA ARG A 58 15.51 4.78 19.58
C ARG A 58 16.93 4.24 19.79
N PHE A 59 17.39 4.08 21.03
CA PHE A 59 18.75 3.64 21.35
C PHE A 59 18.80 2.19 21.79
N ALA A 60 19.89 1.50 21.45
CA ALA A 60 20.11 0.11 21.85
C ALA A 60 19.99 -0.08 23.38
N GLY A 61 19.32 -1.18 23.77
CA GLY A 61 19.04 -1.51 25.17
C GLY A 61 17.77 -0.87 25.76
N GLN A 62 17.13 0.06 25.04
CA GLN A 62 15.83 0.60 25.47
C GLN A 62 14.70 -0.40 25.24
N SER A 63 13.65 -0.31 26.06
CA SER A 63 12.46 -1.14 25.96
C SER A 63 11.19 -0.31 26.20
N THR A 64 10.08 -0.73 25.59
CA THR A 64 8.75 -0.13 25.79
C THR A 64 7.71 -1.25 25.84
N LYS A 65 6.51 -0.92 26.33
CA LYS A 65 5.37 -1.86 26.36
C LYS A 65 4.35 -1.44 25.31
N LEU A 66 3.87 -2.42 24.56
CA LEU A 66 2.70 -2.26 23.69
C LEU A 66 1.45 -2.53 24.54
N SER A 67 0.42 -1.71 24.38
CA SER A 67 -0.82 -1.79 25.13
C SER A 67 -1.73 -2.92 24.64
N SER A 68 -1.73 -3.16 23.33
CA SER A 68 -2.35 -4.33 22.72
C SER A 68 -1.60 -4.72 21.45
N LEU A 69 -1.54 -6.01 21.14
CA LEU A 69 -0.96 -6.48 19.88
C LEU A 69 -1.75 -7.69 19.39
N ASP A 70 -2.45 -7.52 18.28
CA ASP A 70 -3.08 -8.63 17.58
C ASP A 70 -2.12 -9.14 16.50
N VAL A 71 -1.31 -10.14 16.89
CA VAL A 71 -0.31 -10.72 15.99
C VAL A 71 -0.98 -11.31 14.75
N GLN A 72 -2.17 -11.90 14.86
CA GLN A 72 -2.84 -12.52 13.72
C GLN A 72 -3.29 -11.46 12.70
N ALA A 73 -3.82 -10.34 13.18
CA ALA A 73 -4.23 -9.23 12.31
C ALA A 73 -3.05 -8.52 11.62
N MET A 74 -1.83 -8.68 12.14
CA MET A 74 -0.61 -8.19 11.49
C MET A 74 -0.13 -9.09 10.35
N LEU A 75 -0.65 -10.32 10.23
CA LEU A 75 -0.22 -11.26 9.18
C LEU A 75 -1.05 -11.09 7.90
N PRO A 76 -0.55 -11.58 6.75
CA PRO A 76 -1.33 -11.63 5.52
C PRO A 76 -2.57 -12.51 5.69
N GLU A 77 -3.64 -12.21 4.96
CA GLU A 77 -4.88 -12.99 4.98
C GLU A 77 -4.67 -14.44 4.53
N ASN A 78 -3.84 -14.65 3.50
CA ASN A 78 -3.54 -15.99 2.98
C ASN A 78 -2.31 -16.60 3.66
N LEU A 79 -2.57 -17.43 4.66
CA LEU A 79 -1.56 -18.25 5.34
C LEU A 79 -1.47 -19.68 4.79
N SER A 80 -2.22 -20.00 3.73
CA SER A 80 -2.21 -21.34 3.15
C SER A 80 -1.05 -21.58 2.17
N HIS A 81 -0.49 -20.51 1.59
CA HIS A 81 0.59 -20.56 0.62
C HIS A 81 1.94 -20.20 1.27
N PHE A 82 2.83 -21.19 1.38
CA PHE A 82 4.15 -21.01 1.94
C PHE A 82 5.16 -21.99 1.34
N TYR A 83 6.43 -21.66 1.51
CA TYR A 83 7.57 -22.50 1.26
C TYR A 83 8.14 -23.04 2.57
N ARG A 84 8.65 -24.26 2.56
CA ARG A 84 9.15 -24.97 3.74
C ARG A 84 10.52 -25.57 3.45
N TYR A 85 11.49 -25.34 4.33
CA TYR A 85 12.82 -25.95 4.23
C TYR A 85 13.52 -26.01 5.59
N GLN A 86 14.53 -26.88 5.72
CA GLN A 86 15.42 -26.91 6.89
C GLN A 86 16.59 -25.95 6.70
N GLY A 87 16.88 -25.17 7.72
CA GLY A 87 17.95 -24.18 7.69
C GLY A 87 18.49 -23.84 9.06
N SER A 88 19.10 -22.65 9.15
CA SER A 88 19.79 -22.18 10.33
C SER A 88 19.17 -20.93 10.92
N LEU A 89 19.63 -20.55 12.10
CA LEU A 89 19.54 -19.16 12.55
C LEU A 89 20.25 -18.24 11.55
N THR A 90 19.70 -17.03 11.34
CA THR A 90 20.28 -16.00 10.48
C THR A 90 21.27 -15.10 11.23
N THR A 91 21.39 -15.28 12.55
CA THR A 91 22.33 -14.61 13.44
C THR A 91 23.24 -15.62 14.14
N PRO A 92 24.45 -15.22 14.58
CA PRO A 92 25.31 -16.09 15.39
C PRO A 92 24.57 -16.69 16.60
N PRO A 93 24.75 -17.99 16.91
CA PRO A 93 25.78 -18.91 16.40
C PRO A 93 25.43 -19.62 15.08
N CYS A 94 24.39 -19.22 14.36
CA CYS A 94 24.00 -19.80 13.06
C CYS A 94 23.66 -21.30 13.12
N SER A 95 23.17 -21.80 14.26
CA SER A 95 22.83 -23.21 14.44
C SER A 95 21.82 -23.71 13.40
N GLU A 96 22.04 -24.90 12.84
CA GLU A 96 21.15 -25.59 11.90
C GLU A 96 20.00 -26.32 12.62
N SER A 97 19.21 -25.55 13.37
CA SER A 97 18.14 -26.03 14.25
C SER A 97 16.74 -25.63 13.81
N VAL A 98 16.61 -24.95 12.66
CA VAL A 98 15.40 -24.21 12.29
C VAL A 98 14.66 -24.86 11.12
N ILE A 99 13.37 -25.11 11.30
CA ILE A 99 12.42 -25.36 10.21
C ILE A 99 11.84 -24.00 9.77
N TRP A 100 12.16 -23.57 8.55
CA TRP A 100 11.71 -22.30 7.98
C TRP A 100 10.38 -22.45 7.26
N THR A 101 9.45 -21.55 7.53
CA THR A 101 8.18 -21.38 6.79
C THR A 101 8.12 -19.98 6.23
N VAL A 102 8.32 -19.82 4.93
CA VAL A 102 8.31 -18.50 4.27
C VAL A 102 7.00 -18.34 3.53
N PHE A 103 6.17 -17.39 3.92
CA PHE A 103 4.86 -17.18 3.32
C PHE A 103 4.97 -16.47 1.97
N ASP A 104 4.14 -16.89 1.02
CA ASP A 104 4.10 -16.35 -0.35
C ASP A 104 3.39 -14.98 -0.39
N SER A 105 2.36 -14.82 0.43
CA SER A 105 1.64 -13.54 0.56
C SER A 105 2.44 -12.56 1.43
N PRO A 106 2.71 -11.34 0.94
CA PRO A 106 3.47 -10.34 1.70
C PRO A 106 2.59 -9.57 2.69
N ILE A 107 3.24 -8.94 3.66
CA ILE A 107 2.61 -7.92 4.52
C ILE A 107 2.83 -6.56 3.87
N ILE A 108 1.75 -5.80 3.68
CA ILE A 108 1.79 -4.49 3.06
C ILE A 108 1.86 -3.43 4.16
N LEU A 109 2.86 -2.55 4.08
CA LEU A 109 3.02 -1.37 4.94
C LEU A 109 3.06 -0.12 4.08
N SER A 110 2.63 1.03 4.62
CA SER A 110 2.80 2.29 3.87
C SER A 110 4.27 2.63 3.69
N HIS A 111 4.58 3.39 2.64
CA HIS A 111 5.94 3.93 2.43
C HIS A 111 6.49 4.65 3.68
N THR A 112 5.62 5.38 4.39
CA THR A 112 6.00 6.07 5.64
C THR A 112 6.34 5.07 6.75
N GLN A 113 5.56 4.00 6.91
CA GLN A 113 5.84 2.96 7.91
C GLN A 113 7.16 2.24 7.64
N ILE A 114 7.45 1.89 6.37
CA ILE A 114 8.73 1.29 5.96
C ILE A 114 9.89 2.24 6.29
N LYS A 115 9.77 3.52 5.92
CA LYS A 115 10.80 4.51 6.25
C LYS A 115 11.01 4.65 7.75
N LEU A 116 9.96 4.60 8.57
CA LEU A 116 10.13 4.67 10.02
C LEU A 116 10.87 3.43 10.55
N LEU A 117 10.56 2.25 10.04
CA LEU A 117 11.26 1.01 10.38
C LEU A 117 12.76 1.09 10.04
N GLU A 118 13.10 1.59 8.85
CA GLU A 118 14.49 1.69 8.37
C GLU A 118 15.33 2.78 9.05
N ASN A 119 14.70 3.79 9.67
CA ASN A 119 15.39 5.06 10.01
C ASN A 119 15.32 5.46 11.48
N THR A 120 14.54 4.76 12.29
CA THR A 120 14.25 5.22 13.66
C THR A 120 15.24 4.67 14.68
N LEU A 121 15.66 3.41 14.55
CA LEU A 121 16.49 2.73 15.56
C LEU A 121 17.98 2.99 15.33
N LEU A 122 18.74 3.05 16.43
CA LEU A 122 20.19 3.22 16.46
C LEU A 122 20.85 2.01 17.15
N ASP A 123 22.03 1.63 16.67
CA ASP A 123 22.87 0.60 17.28
C ASP A 123 23.66 1.12 18.51
N TRP A 124 24.52 0.27 19.07
CA TRP A 124 25.36 0.61 20.24
C TRP A 124 26.40 1.71 19.97
N GLN A 125 26.64 2.04 18.70
CA GLN A 125 27.53 3.09 18.23
C GLN A 125 26.74 4.35 17.82
N ASN A 126 25.44 4.41 18.14
CA ASN A 126 24.52 5.48 17.75
C ASN A 126 24.39 5.69 16.24
N THR A 127 24.66 4.66 15.44
CA THR A 127 24.47 4.66 13.99
C THR A 127 23.09 4.11 13.66
N THR A 128 22.41 4.65 12.64
CA THR A 128 21.11 4.15 12.21
C THR A 128 21.21 2.67 11.86
N LEU A 129 20.40 1.85 12.53
CA LEU A 129 20.34 0.41 12.30
C LEU A 129 19.69 0.17 10.93
N ARG A 130 20.52 -0.20 9.95
CA ARG A 130 20.11 -0.51 8.58
C ARG A 130 20.88 -1.71 8.07
N ASN A 131 20.31 -2.38 7.06
CA ASN A 131 20.92 -3.54 6.41
C ASN A 131 21.25 -4.67 7.40
N ASP A 132 20.43 -4.85 8.42
CA ASP A 132 20.53 -5.85 9.48
C ASP A 132 20.06 -7.23 9.00
N TYR A 133 20.53 -7.65 7.83
CA TYR A 133 20.21 -8.93 7.21
C TYR A 133 21.47 -9.75 6.95
N ARG A 134 21.30 -11.07 6.88
CA ARG A 134 22.31 -11.99 6.36
C ARG A 134 22.14 -12.15 4.85
N HIS A 135 23.24 -12.22 4.09
CA HIS A 135 23.17 -12.56 2.67
C HIS A 135 22.57 -13.97 2.47
N ALA A 136 21.85 -14.16 1.36
CA ALA A 136 21.35 -15.48 0.98
C ALA A 136 22.49 -16.50 0.95
N GLN A 137 22.26 -17.66 1.54
CA GLN A 137 23.23 -18.74 1.60
C GLN A 137 22.95 -19.76 0.49
N PRO A 138 23.96 -20.49 -0.02
CA PRO A 138 23.76 -21.51 -1.04
C PRO A 138 22.71 -22.53 -0.62
N LEU A 139 21.89 -22.98 -1.57
CA LEU A 139 20.88 -24.00 -1.31
C LEU A 139 21.52 -25.35 -0.94
N ASN A 140 22.71 -25.65 -1.51
CA ASN A 140 23.34 -26.96 -1.46
C ASN A 140 22.34 -28.04 -1.94
N ASP A 141 22.32 -29.20 -1.30
CA ASP A 141 21.47 -30.33 -1.68
C ASP A 141 20.04 -30.25 -1.10
N ARG A 142 19.65 -29.10 -0.52
CA ARG A 142 18.34 -28.94 0.10
C ARG A 142 17.25 -28.78 -0.96
N VAL A 143 16.11 -29.40 -0.71
CA VAL A 143 14.88 -29.18 -1.48
C VAL A 143 13.98 -28.22 -0.71
N VAL A 144 13.46 -27.22 -1.40
CA VAL A 144 12.43 -26.31 -0.87
C VAL A 144 11.08 -26.85 -1.29
N GLU A 145 10.22 -27.12 -0.32
CA GLU A 145 8.85 -27.59 -0.54
C GLU A 145 7.90 -26.40 -0.61
N SER A 146 6.81 -26.51 -1.38
CA SER A 146 5.72 -25.53 -1.42
C SER A 146 4.40 -26.17 -1.02
N SER A 147 3.58 -25.46 -0.24
CA SER A 147 2.25 -25.92 0.16
C SER A 147 1.19 -25.82 -0.96
N PHE A 148 1.57 -25.20 -2.06
CA PHE A 148 0.73 -24.98 -3.23
C PHE A 148 1.48 -25.44 -4.48
N LYS A 149 0.73 -25.68 -5.57
CA LYS A 149 1.34 -25.92 -6.87
C LYS A 149 1.95 -24.62 -7.37
N ALA A 150 3.27 -24.48 -7.27
CA ALA A 150 3.97 -23.40 -7.92
C ALA A 150 3.60 -23.40 -9.40
N LYS A 151 3.22 -22.25 -9.95
CA LYS A 151 3.09 -22.09 -11.41
C LYS A 151 4.46 -22.42 -11.97
N GLY A 152 4.58 -23.59 -12.61
CA GLY A 152 5.87 -24.10 -13.06
C GLY A 152 6.57 -23.08 -13.96
N THR A 153 7.89 -23.03 -13.86
CA THR A 153 8.82 -22.32 -14.74
C THR A 153 8.77 -22.89 -16.17
N LYS A 154 7.62 -22.70 -16.84
CA LYS A 154 7.38 -22.90 -18.26
C LYS A 154 6.50 -21.78 -18.87
N GLU A 155 6.48 -20.61 -18.24
CA GLU A 155 6.08 -19.36 -18.90
C GLU A 155 7.32 -18.46 -18.98
N LEU A 156 8.29 -18.86 -19.80
CA LEU A 156 8.93 -17.84 -20.64
C LEU A 156 7.75 -17.19 -21.37
N CYS A 157 7.53 -15.88 -21.22
CA CYS A 157 6.49 -15.14 -21.94
C CYS A 157 6.44 -15.63 -23.39
N LEU A 158 5.48 -16.49 -23.73
CA LEU A 158 5.27 -16.91 -25.11
C LEU A 158 4.80 -15.65 -25.81
N PRO A 159 5.60 -15.08 -26.73
CA PRO A 159 5.23 -13.83 -27.40
C PRO A 159 3.88 -13.96 -28.09
N GLU A 160 3.52 -15.17 -28.50
CA GLU A 160 2.25 -15.50 -29.15
C GLU A 160 1.05 -15.38 -28.21
N GLU A 161 1.17 -15.75 -26.94
CA GLU A 161 0.04 -15.69 -26.00
C GLU A 161 -0.18 -14.26 -25.50
N LEU A 162 0.91 -13.50 -25.32
CA LEU A 162 0.84 -12.06 -25.07
C LEU A 162 0.31 -11.31 -26.29
N SER A 163 0.77 -11.64 -27.50
CA SER A 163 0.29 -11.03 -28.74
C SER A 163 -1.18 -11.36 -28.99
N SER A 164 -1.59 -12.60 -28.75
CA SER A 164 -2.98 -13.03 -28.85
C SER A 164 -3.88 -12.30 -27.84
N LYS A 165 -3.42 -12.14 -26.58
CA LYS A 165 -4.13 -11.35 -25.57
C LYS A 165 -4.16 -9.86 -25.94
N LEU A 166 -3.09 -9.30 -26.48
CA LEU A 166 -3.04 -7.90 -26.93
C LEU A 166 -3.95 -7.66 -28.15
N GLU A 167 -4.01 -8.60 -29.09
CA GLU A 167 -4.96 -8.55 -30.21
C GLU A 167 -6.39 -8.70 -29.72
N GLN A 168 -6.67 -9.57 -28.75
CA GLN A 168 -7.98 -9.65 -28.10
C GLN A 168 -8.36 -8.33 -27.44
N ILE A 169 -7.44 -7.71 -26.68
CA ILE A 169 -7.66 -6.41 -26.03
C ILE A 169 -7.89 -5.33 -27.10
N GLN A 170 -7.10 -5.29 -28.17
CA GLN A 170 -7.28 -4.32 -29.26
C GLN A 170 -8.61 -4.52 -29.98
N THR A 171 -9.03 -5.77 -30.21
CA THR A 171 -10.31 -6.09 -30.85
C THR A 171 -11.46 -5.65 -29.95
N GLN A 172 -11.40 -5.94 -28.65
CA GLN A 172 -12.39 -5.47 -27.67
C GLN A 172 -12.42 -3.94 -27.57
N LEU A 173 -11.26 -3.26 -27.61
CA LEU A 173 -11.18 -1.80 -27.64
C LEU A 173 -11.79 -1.21 -28.91
N GLN A 174 -11.58 -1.84 -30.07
CA GLN A 174 -12.20 -1.41 -31.33
C GLN A 174 -13.70 -1.66 -31.35
N GLU A 175 -14.16 -2.78 -30.78
CA GLU A 175 -15.57 -3.11 -30.68
C GLU A 175 -16.28 -2.16 -29.70
N MET A 176 -15.66 -1.85 -28.55
CA MET A 176 -16.12 -0.79 -27.65
C MET A 176 -16.17 0.56 -28.33
N LYS A 177 -15.13 0.93 -29.11
CA LYS A 177 -15.10 2.19 -29.87
C LYS A 177 -16.22 2.23 -30.91
N LYS A 178 -16.53 1.11 -31.57
CA LYS A 178 -17.65 0.98 -32.52
C LYS A 178 -19.00 1.11 -31.81
N HIS A 179 -19.15 0.56 -30.61
CA HIS A 179 -20.34 0.76 -29.78
C HIS A 179 -20.49 2.21 -29.29
N LEU A 180 -19.39 2.87 -28.95
CA LEU A 180 -19.35 4.29 -28.59
C LEU A 180 -19.71 5.20 -29.78
N LEU A 181 -19.29 4.87 -31.00
CA LEU A 181 -19.56 5.66 -32.20
C LEU A 181 -20.91 5.35 -32.85
N ALA A 182 -21.41 4.11 -32.74
CA ALA A 182 -22.74 3.72 -33.22
C ALA A 182 -23.88 4.12 -32.27
N GLY A 183 -23.55 4.55 -31.05
CA GLY A 183 -24.49 4.98 -30.01
C GLY A 183 -24.80 6.48 -30.00
N VAL A 184 -24.50 7.25 -31.05
CA VAL A 184 -24.94 8.66 -31.16
C VAL A 184 -26.41 8.71 -31.58
N GLY A 185 -27.26 8.26 -30.65
CA GLY A 185 -28.68 8.57 -30.58
C GLY A 185 -28.92 9.27 -29.24
N LEU A 186 -29.16 10.57 -29.29
CA LEU A 186 -29.48 11.43 -28.15
C LEU A 186 -30.72 10.88 -27.40
N THR A 187 -30.53 10.14 -26.32
CA THR A 187 -31.39 10.11 -25.12
C THR A 187 -30.72 9.26 -24.03
N GLY A 188 -30.74 9.77 -22.80
CA GLY A 188 -29.89 9.34 -21.68
C GLY A 188 -29.71 7.82 -21.49
N LEU A 189 -28.45 7.42 -21.37
CA LEU A 189 -28.06 6.12 -20.80
C LEU A 189 -27.28 6.34 -19.51
N LYS A 190 -27.82 5.79 -18.41
CA LYS A 190 -27.07 5.53 -17.18
C LYS A 190 -26.03 4.45 -17.48
N SER A 191 -24.74 4.79 -17.43
CA SER A 191 -23.65 3.81 -17.47
C SER A 191 -23.68 2.97 -16.19
N SER A 192 -23.69 1.65 -16.35
CA SER A 192 -23.63 0.67 -15.25
C SER A 192 -22.20 0.28 -14.86
N ALA A 193 -21.19 0.97 -15.38
CA ALA A 193 -19.79 0.73 -15.03
C ALA A 193 -19.17 2.04 -14.51
N PHE A 194 -19.12 2.13 -13.18
CA PHE A 194 -18.58 3.22 -12.35
C PHE A 194 -19.33 4.57 -12.45
N PRO A 195 -19.59 5.26 -11.32
CA PRO A 195 -20.21 6.57 -11.34
C PRO A 195 -19.20 7.60 -11.88
N ALA A 196 -19.30 7.90 -13.17
CA ALA A 196 -18.60 9.02 -13.79
C ALA A 196 -19.54 10.23 -13.83
N PHE A 197 -19.12 11.34 -13.25
CA PHE A 197 -19.83 12.62 -13.39
C PHE A 197 -19.32 13.34 -14.62
N TYR A 198 -20.22 13.63 -15.56
CA TYR A 198 -19.91 14.34 -16.79
C TYR A 198 -20.61 15.70 -16.79
N PHE A 199 -19.82 16.76 -16.88
CA PHE A 199 -20.30 18.14 -16.89
C PHE A 199 -20.02 18.77 -18.28
N PRO A 200 -20.98 18.71 -19.21
CA PRO A 200 -20.76 19.13 -20.61
C PRO A 200 -20.65 20.64 -20.81
N ALA A 201 -21.06 21.44 -19.82
CA ALA A 201 -21.09 22.89 -19.90
C ALA A 201 -20.59 23.51 -18.60
N GLU A 202 -19.78 24.55 -18.71
CA GLU A 202 -19.30 25.34 -17.57
C GLU A 202 -20.42 26.27 -17.09
N ASN A 203 -21.04 25.95 -15.96
CA ASN A 203 -22.04 26.80 -15.31
C ASN A 203 -22.14 26.47 -13.81
N ILE A 204 -22.63 27.43 -13.03
CA ILE A 204 -22.77 27.30 -11.57
C ILE A 204 -23.79 26.25 -11.11
N ALA A 205 -24.66 25.77 -12.01
CA ALA A 205 -25.66 24.75 -11.71
C ALA A 205 -25.11 23.32 -11.91
N SER A 206 -23.92 23.17 -12.49
CA SER A 206 -23.31 21.89 -12.83
C SER A 206 -22.42 21.41 -11.68
N TYR A 207 -23.04 20.85 -10.64
CA TYR A 207 -22.34 20.27 -9.51
C TYR A 207 -23.04 18.98 -9.04
N VAL A 208 -22.29 18.17 -8.30
CA VAL A 208 -22.83 17.03 -7.57
C VAL A 208 -22.63 17.28 -6.08
N ALA A 209 -23.72 17.35 -5.34
CA ALA A 209 -23.68 17.43 -3.89
C ALA A 209 -23.47 16.02 -3.32
N VAL A 210 -22.36 15.83 -2.60
CA VAL A 210 -22.12 14.61 -1.83
C VAL A 210 -22.56 14.89 -0.40
N GLN A 211 -23.70 14.34 -0.01
CA GLN A 211 -24.21 14.43 1.34
C GLN A 211 -24.13 13.05 2.03
N PRO A 212 -23.47 12.94 3.18
CA PRO A 212 -23.40 11.66 3.89
C PRO A 212 -24.79 11.23 4.35
N LEU A 213 -25.06 9.91 4.32
CA LEU A 213 -26.35 9.32 4.72
C LEU A 213 -26.67 9.47 6.20
N ARG A 214 -25.67 9.85 7.00
CA ARG A 214 -25.78 10.10 8.45
C ARG A 214 -24.98 11.35 8.76
N ASP A 215 -25.40 12.09 9.78
CA ASP A 215 -24.62 13.23 10.25
C ASP A 215 -23.22 12.79 10.66
N MET A 216 -22.22 13.37 10.00
CA MET A 216 -20.81 13.12 10.28
C MET A 216 -20.16 14.40 10.79
N LYS A 217 -19.52 14.33 11.96
CA LYS A 217 -18.62 15.39 12.43
C LYS A 217 -17.25 15.20 11.76
N LEU A 218 -17.15 15.64 10.50
CA LEU A 218 -15.93 15.54 9.71
C LEU A 218 -14.82 16.44 10.28
N GLN A 219 -13.81 15.82 10.90
CA GLN A 219 -12.60 16.50 11.38
C GLN A 219 -11.42 16.39 10.40
N ALA A 220 -11.47 15.40 9.50
CA ALA A 220 -10.53 15.21 8.41
C ALA A 220 -11.15 14.32 7.33
N PHE A 221 -10.69 14.45 6.09
CA PHE A 221 -11.04 13.52 5.01
C PHE A 221 -9.91 13.40 3.98
N THR A 222 -9.95 12.33 3.18
CA THR A 222 -9.13 12.16 1.99
C THR A 222 -10.03 11.78 0.81
N LEU A 223 -9.84 12.45 -0.32
CA LEU A 223 -10.61 12.22 -1.54
C LEU A 223 -9.66 11.94 -2.70
N CYS A 224 -9.79 10.78 -3.33
CA CYS A 224 -9.04 10.40 -4.53
C CYS A 224 -9.97 10.21 -5.73
N PHE A 225 -9.62 10.80 -6.87
CA PHE A 225 -10.44 10.72 -8.08
C PHE A 225 -9.62 10.92 -9.34
N TRP A 226 -10.15 10.37 -10.43
CA TRP A 226 -9.66 10.61 -11.78
C TRP A 226 -10.41 11.77 -12.40
N ILE A 227 -9.69 12.68 -13.04
CA ILE A 227 -10.27 13.81 -13.75
C ILE A 227 -9.63 14.01 -15.11
N GLN A 228 -10.43 14.44 -16.07
CA GLN A 228 -9.98 14.97 -17.35
C GLN A 228 -10.53 16.40 -17.47
N ALA A 229 -9.68 17.40 -17.28
CA ALA A 229 -10.05 18.81 -17.38
C ALA A 229 -9.82 19.34 -18.80
N GLN A 230 -10.68 20.27 -19.25
CA GLN A 230 -10.51 20.92 -20.56
C GLN A 230 -9.38 21.96 -20.52
N ASN A 231 -8.76 22.26 -21.66
CA ASN A 231 -7.69 23.27 -21.76
C ASN A 231 -8.18 24.73 -21.73
N ARG A 232 -9.20 25.04 -20.92
CA ARG A 232 -9.80 26.37 -20.84
C ARG A 232 -9.96 26.77 -19.38
N GLY A 233 -9.15 27.76 -18.97
CA GLY A 233 -9.25 28.38 -17.66
C GLY A 233 -8.94 27.45 -16.47
N SER A 234 -9.22 27.96 -15.27
CA SER A 234 -9.13 27.20 -14.03
C SER A 234 -10.51 26.66 -13.69
N GLN A 235 -10.63 25.34 -13.59
CA GLN A 235 -11.89 24.64 -13.30
C GLN A 235 -11.90 24.17 -11.85
N THR A 236 -12.98 24.42 -11.12
CA THR A 236 -13.15 23.90 -9.75
C THR A 236 -13.56 22.43 -9.79
N ILE A 237 -12.78 21.58 -9.14
CA ILE A 237 -12.97 20.13 -9.18
C ILE A 237 -13.48 19.58 -7.84
N LEU A 238 -13.21 20.32 -6.76
CA LEU A 238 -13.71 20.03 -5.42
C LEU A 238 -13.92 21.34 -4.69
N ALA A 239 -15.05 21.45 -3.99
CA ALA A 239 -15.30 22.50 -3.02
C ALA A 239 -15.91 21.87 -1.77
N TYR A 240 -15.38 22.25 -0.61
CA TYR A 240 -15.85 21.80 0.69
C TYR A 240 -16.10 23.02 1.59
N CYS A 241 -17.25 23.00 2.26
CA CYS A 241 -17.67 24.02 3.22
C CYS A 241 -17.90 23.39 4.60
N THR A 242 -17.66 24.16 5.64
CA THR A 242 -18.13 23.86 7.01
C THR A 242 -19.34 24.70 7.34
N GLN A 243 -19.96 24.41 8.50
CA GLN A 243 -21.08 25.20 9.02
C GLN A 243 -20.72 26.68 9.24
N GLU A 244 -19.44 26.98 9.46
CA GLU A 244 -18.97 28.34 9.76
C GLU A 244 -18.36 29.05 8.56
N ARG A 245 -17.92 28.32 7.52
CA ARG A 245 -17.21 28.88 6.36
C ARG A 245 -17.54 28.17 5.06
N ASP A 246 -17.99 28.96 4.09
CA ASP A 246 -18.02 28.55 2.70
C ASP A 246 -16.61 28.47 2.13
N ASN A 247 -16.39 27.55 1.17
CA ASN A 247 -15.12 27.41 0.44
C ASN A 247 -13.89 27.26 1.35
N GLU A 248 -14.04 26.54 2.46
CA GLU A 248 -12.94 26.27 3.38
C GLU A 248 -11.79 25.53 2.69
N LEU A 249 -12.13 24.61 1.78
CA LEU A 249 -11.20 23.96 0.88
C LEU A 249 -11.75 24.00 -0.55
N VAL A 250 -10.98 24.53 -1.49
CA VAL A 250 -11.31 24.47 -2.92
C VAL A 250 -10.10 23.98 -3.70
N VAL A 251 -10.31 23.00 -4.57
CA VAL A 251 -9.29 22.49 -5.49
C VAL A 251 -9.68 22.88 -6.90
N THR A 252 -8.74 23.48 -7.61
CA THR A 252 -8.90 23.95 -8.99
C THR A 252 -7.83 23.36 -9.89
N VAL A 253 -8.19 23.03 -11.13
CA VAL A 253 -7.26 22.47 -12.12
C VAL A 253 -7.34 23.30 -13.39
N GLY A 254 -6.18 23.70 -13.89
CA GLY A 254 -6.00 24.38 -15.18
C GLY A 254 -4.59 24.10 -15.70
N SER A 255 -3.82 25.15 -15.99
CA SER A 255 -2.38 25.03 -16.29
C SER A 255 -1.53 24.59 -15.09
N ALA A 256 -2.06 24.76 -13.88
CA ALA A 256 -1.50 24.30 -12.62
C ALA A 256 -2.64 23.80 -11.73
N VAL A 257 -2.31 23.14 -10.63
CA VAL A 257 -3.30 22.79 -9.62
C VAL A 257 -3.27 23.81 -8.50
N GLY A 258 -4.42 24.41 -8.24
CA GLY A 258 -4.59 25.45 -7.25
C GLY A 258 -5.38 24.95 -6.05
N LEU A 259 -4.87 25.19 -4.85
CA LEU A 259 -5.49 24.81 -3.58
C LEU A 259 -5.82 26.07 -2.79
N TRP A 260 -7.10 26.24 -2.45
CA TRP A 260 -7.57 27.30 -1.57
C TRP A 260 -7.86 26.72 -0.20
N VAL A 261 -7.24 27.26 0.85
CA VAL A 261 -7.49 26.85 2.24
C VAL A 261 -7.79 28.09 3.07
N GLY A 262 -9.01 28.18 3.61
CA GLY A 262 -9.44 29.35 4.36
C GLY A 262 -9.27 30.67 3.61
N GLY A 263 -9.50 30.65 2.28
CA GLY A 263 -9.34 31.80 1.39
C GLY A 263 -7.91 32.12 0.94
N ARG A 264 -6.90 31.34 1.36
CA ARG A 264 -5.51 31.48 0.89
C ARG A 264 -5.23 30.53 -0.25
N PHE A 265 -4.63 31.04 -1.33
CA PHE A 265 -4.29 30.26 -2.52
C PHE A 265 -2.85 29.74 -2.47
N VAL A 266 -2.68 28.47 -2.84
CA VAL A 266 -1.38 27.82 -3.05
C VAL A 266 -1.42 27.16 -4.42
N GLU A 267 -0.41 27.44 -5.25
CA GLU A 267 -0.27 26.87 -6.59
C GLU A 267 0.77 25.75 -6.58
N PHE A 268 0.41 24.61 -7.16
CA PHE A 268 1.29 23.48 -7.39
C PHE A 268 1.59 23.38 -8.89
N PRO A 269 2.83 23.70 -9.32
CA PRO A 269 3.22 23.59 -10.71
C PRO A 269 3.34 22.10 -11.06
N LEU A 270 2.33 21.57 -11.74
CA LEU A 270 2.34 20.21 -12.27
C LEU A 270 2.45 20.27 -13.80
N PRO A 271 3.55 19.77 -14.39
CA PRO A 271 3.65 19.70 -15.85
C PRO A 271 2.71 18.60 -16.36
N HIS A 272 1.59 19.00 -16.97
CA HIS A 272 0.63 18.09 -17.59
C HIS A 272 0.18 18.65 -18.95
N LYS A 273 -0.09 17.77 -19.90
CA LYS A 273 -0.65 18.13 -21.20
C LYS A 273 -2.18 18.09 -21.11
N SER A 274 -2.82 19.21 -21.42
CA SER A 274 -4.28 19.31 -21.41
C SER A 274 -4.97 18.11 -22.08
N GLU A 275 -6.09 17.66 -21.51
CA GLU A 275 -6.92 16.53 -21.98
C GLU A 275 -6.40 15.12 -21.61
N GLU A 276 -5.31 14.98 -20.85
CA GLU A 276 -4.95 13.70 -20.23
C GLU A 276 -5.77 13.43 -18.95
N TRP A 277 -6.04 12.15 -18.68
CA TRP A 277 -6.60 11.71 -17.40
C TRP A 277 -5.54 11.82 -16.30
N LEU A 278 -5.89 12.50 -15.22
CA LEU A 278 -5.05 12.70 -14.06
C LEU A 278 -5.71 12.11 -12.82
N HIS A 279 -4.90 11.52 -11.95
CA HIS A 279 -5.33 11.00 -10.66
C HIS A 279 -4.86 11.94 -9.55
N TYR A 280 -5.81 12.52 -8.82
CA TYR A 280 -5.54 13.41 -7.69
C TYR A 280 -6.03 12.79 -6.39
N CYS A 281 -5.28 12.99 -5.32
CA CYS A 281 -5.64 12.61 -3.97
C CYS A 281 -5.44 13.80 -3.04
N VAL A 282 -6.52 14.29 -2.43
CA VAL A 282 -6.50 15.48 -1.59
C VAL A 282 -6.87 15.09 -0.17
N ALA A 283 -6.05 15.46 0.80
CA ALA A 283 -6.30 15.26 2.22
C ALA A 283 -6.48 16.60 2.93
N TRP A 284 -7.46 16.68 3.83
CA TRP A 284 -7.76 17.89 4.60
C TRP A 284 -8.05 17.56 6.05
N ALA A 285 -7.62 18.45 6.96
CA ALA A 285 -7.83 18.32 8.41
C ALA A 285 -8.25 19.65 9.05
N SER A 286 -9.41 19.66 9.72
CA SER A 286 -10.03 20.87 10.28
C SER A 286 -9.29 21.45 11.49
N HIS A 287 -8.75 20.59 12.36
CA HIS A 287 -8.12 21.00 13.62
C HIS A 287 -6.84 21.81 13.42
N SER A 288 -6.13 21.60 12.31
CA SER A 288 -4.91 22.32 11.93
C SER A 288 -5.13 23.28 10.76
N GLY A 289 -6.24 23.14 10.03
CA GLY A 289 -6.43 23.79 8.74
C GLY A 289 -5.43 23.33 7.69
N ALA A 290 -4.75 22.19 7.90
CA ALA A 290 -3.77 21.67 6.95
C ALA A 290 -4.47 20.96 5.79
N ALA A 291 -3.95 21.17 4.58
CA ALA A 291 -4.38 20.49 3.37
C ALA A 291 -3.17 20.04 2.56
N ASN A 292 -3.21 18.81 2.06
CA ASN A 292 -2.17 18.24 1.19
C ASN A 292 -2.84 17.74 -0.10
N LEU A 293 -2.16 17.98 -1.23
CA LEU A 293 -2.56 17.62 -2.58
C LEU A 293 -1.49 16.70 -3.21
#